data_AF-A0A447RIV7-F1
#
_entry.id   AF-A0A447RIV7-F1
#
_cell.length_a   1.000
_cell.length_b   1.000
_cell.length_c   1.000
_cell.angle_alpha   90.00
_cell.angle_beta   90.00
_cell.angle_gamma   90.00
#
_symmetry.space_group_name_H-M   'P 1'
#
loop_
_entity.id
_entity.type
_entity.pdbx_description
1 polymer ?
#
loop_
_entity_poly.entity_id
_entity_poly.type
_entity_poly.pdbx_seq_one_letter_code
_entity_poly.pdbx_strand_id
1 'polypeptide(L)'
;MSATKNNIKIIGNSTPWFSQGYFVYDSKKAGGLTVSHLRVSEKTIRSSYLISQADFVGCHQLQFIDKYQMAERLKPGGIFLLNTPYSADEVWSRLPQEVQATLNQKKARFYVVNATKIARECSLGARINTVMQMAFFHLTQILPGDSALAELQAAIAKSYSSKGQELVERNWQALALARESLAEVPLQPVNASSPNRPPVVSDAAPDFVKTVTAAMLAGLGDALPVSALPPDGTWPMGTTRWEKRNIAEEIPIWKEALCTQCNHCVAACPHSAIRAKVVAPEEMENAPCQPAFAGCEIPRYARAEIRSAGRPGRLHRLQPVRRSVPGKRPPEPGDQGHQYDVPPGACGRGEGQLRVLPQPAGNRPQQTGAD
;
A
#
# COMPACT_ATOMS: atom_id res chain seq x y z
N MET A 1 11.89 -5.93 -6.35
CA MET A 1 12.90 -5.58 -7.37
C MET A 1 14.22 -6.34 -7.26
N SER A 2 14.93 -6.31 -6.12
CA SER A 2 16.15 -7.14 -5.93
C SER A 2 15.89 -8.61 -6.28
N ALA A 3 14.71 -9.14 -5.92
CA ALA A 3 14.26 -10.48 -6.30
C ALA A 3 14.26 -10.73 -7.82
N THR A 4 13.81 -9.80 -8.67
CA THR A 4 13.80 -10.02 -10.12
C THR A 4 15.20 -10.04 -10.71
N LYS A 5 16.12 -9.20 -10.21
CA LYS A 5 17.54 -9.27 -10.56
C LYS A 5 18.14 -10.62 -10.12
N ASN A 6 17.73 -11.13 -8.98
CA ASN A 6 18.12 -12.45 -8.52
C ASN A 6 17.57 -13.56 -9.41
N ASN A 7 16.31 -13.48 -9.86
CA ASN A 7 15.72 -14.43 -10.81
C ASN A 7 16.54 -14.54 -12.09
N ILE A 8 16.93 -13.39 -12.66
CA ILE A 8 17.78 -13.34 -13.86
C ILE A 8 19.08 -14.10 -13.63
N LYS A 9 19.75 -13.87 -12.48
CA LYS A 9 20.99 -14.55 -12.15
C LYS A 9 20.80 -16.05 -11.96
N ILE A 10 19.76 -16.45 -11.25
CA ILE A 10 19.46 -17.88 -11.04
C ILE A 10 19.20 -18.55 -12.39
N ILE A 11 18.31 -18.00 -13.21
CA ILE A 11 17.97 -18.58 -14.52
C ILE A 11 19.20 -18.62 -15.43
N GLY A 12 19.95 -17.52 -15.54
CA GLY A 12 21.12 -17.45 -16.42
C GLY A 12 22.31 -18.30 -15.97
N ASN A 13 22.41 -18.64 -14.68
CA ASN A 13 23.47 -19.51 -14.16
C ASN A 13 23.07 -20.99 -14.14
N SER A 14 21.78 -21.30 -13.96
CA SER A 14 21.28 -22.68 -13.86
C SER A 14 20.74 -23.24 -15.18
N THR A 15 20.68 -22.43 -16.24
CA THR A 15 20.21 -22.85 -17.57
C THR A 15 21.14 -22.30 -18.68
N PRO A 16 21.19 -22.94 -19.86
CA PRO A 16 21.91 -22.40 -21.02
C PRO A 16 21.17 -21.23 -21.70
N TRP A 17 20.05 -20.77 -21.14
CA TRP A 17 19.19 -19.77 -21.76
C TRP A 17 19.72 -18.35 -21.56
N PHE A 18 19.48 -17.50 -22.56
CA PHE A 18 19.73 -16.07 -22.46
C PHE A 18 18.66 -15.43 -21.55
N SER A 19 19.10 -14.64 -20.58
CA SER A 19 18.23 -13.88 -19.68
C SER A 19 18.45 -12.37 -19.85
N GLN A 20 17.37 -11.59 -19.97
CA GLN A 20 17.42 -10.12 -20.09
C GLN A 20 16.48 -9.50 -19.04
N GLY A 21 16.98 -8.46 -18.36
CA GLY A 21 16.18 -7.66 -17.43
C GLY A 21 16.23 -6.17 -17.76
N TYR A 22 15.07 -5.53 -17.81
CA TYR A 22 14.94 -4.08 -17.85
C TYR A 22 13.98 -3.59 -16.76
N PHE A 23 14.24 -2.43 -16.19
CA PHE A 23 13.58 -1.98 -14.97
C PHE A 23 13.14 -0.53 -15.09
N VAL A 24 11.84 -0.30 -15.03
CA VAL A 24 11.23 1.04 -15.05
C VAL A 24 10.88 1.44 -13.62
N TYR A 25 11.31 2.64 -13.25
CA TYR A 25 11.10 3.21 -11.93
C TYR A 25 10.23 4.45 -12.05
N ASP A 26 9.32 4.61 -11.10
CA ASP A 26 8.61 5.86 -10.87
C ASP A 26 9.56 6.94 -10.32
N SER A 27 9.26 8.20 -10.59
CA SER A 27 9.97 9.36 -10.02
C SER A 27 9.73 9.49 -8.50
N LYS A 28 8.64 8.88 -7.99
CA LYS A 28 8.28 8.92 -6.57
C LYS A 28 9.23 8.07 -5.74
N LYS A 29 9.96 8.70 -4.82
CA LYS A 29 10.95 8.07 -3.92
C LYS A 29 10.38 6.96 -3.01
N ALA A 30 9.09 7.00 -2.69
CA ALA A 30 8.43 6.03 -1.82
C ALA A 30 7.07 5.60 -2.38
N GLY A 31 6.79 4.30 -2.33
CA GLY A 31 5.52 3.71 -2.78
C GLY A 31 5.19 3.99 -4.24
N GLY A 32 6.19 4.27 -5.07
CA GLY A 32 6.05 4.43 -6.51
C GLY A 32 5.87 3.09 -7.20
N LEU A 33 5.34 3.11 -8.42
CA LEU A 33 5.28 1.92 -9.26
C LEU A 33 6.70 1.50 -9.67
N THR A 34 6.94 0.20 -9.74
CA THR A 34 8.17 -0.33 -10.34
C THR A 34 7.78 -1.49 -11.22
N VAL A 35 8.14 -1.40 -12.50
CA VAL A 35 7.84 -2.44 -13.49
C VAL A 35 9.14 -3.13 -13.88
N SER A 36 9.20 -4.44 -13.61
CA SER A 36 10.30 -5.28 -14.02
C SER A 36 9.94 -6.04 -15.29
N HIS A 37 10.69 -5.82 -16.36
CA HIS A 37 10.59 -6.57 -17.60
C HIS A 37 11.66 -7.66 -17.60
N LEU A 38 11.24 -8.92 -17.64
CA LEU A 38 12.10 -10.09 -17.66
C LEU A 38 11.83 -10.89 -18.94
N ARG A 39 12.88 -11.21 -19.69
CA ARG A 39 12.82 -12.15 -20.82
C ARG A 39 13.82 -13.27 -20.60
N VAL A 40 13.42 -14.47 -20.99
CA VAL A 40 14.25 -15.67 -20.99
C VAL A 40 14.01 -16.38 -22.32
N SER A 41 15.07 -16.87 -22.96
CA SER A 41 14.99 -17.47 -24.29
C SER A 41 16.22 -18.33 -24.57
N GLU A 42 16.02 -19.46 -25.26
CA GLU A 42 17.11 -20.27 -25.83
C GLU A 42 17.94 -19.51 -26.87
N LYS A 43 17.31 -18.57 -27.58
CA LYS A 43 17.94 -17.71 -28.58
C LYS A 43 18.37 -16.38 -27.97
N THR A 44 19.41 -15.78 -28.53
CA THR A 44 19.89 -14.45 -28.12
C THR A 44 18.77 -13.41 -28.15
N ILE A 45 18.62 -12.68 -27.05
CA ILE A 45 17.57 -11.67 -26.90
C ILE A 45 18.05 -10.33 -27.47
N ARG A 46 17.42 -9.89 -28.56
CA ARG A 46 17.68 -8.58 -29.21
C ARG A 46 16.62 -7.52 -28.93
N SER A 47 15.58 -7.85 -28.17
CA SER A 47 14.46 -6.95 -27.88
C SER A 47 14.86 -5.87 -26.87
N SER A 48 15.40 -4.74 -27.34
CA SER A 48 15.77 -3.56 -26.55
C SER A 48 14.59 -2.62 -26.24
N TYR A 49 13.39 -3.16 -26.08
CA TYR A 49 12.14 -2.42 -25.81
C TYR A 49 11.36 -3.07 -24.66
N LEU A 50 10.36 -2.36 -24.12
CA LEU A 50 9.52 -2.83 -23.01
C LEU A 50 8.61 -4.00 -23.42
N ILE A 51 8.22 -4.85 -22.48
CA ILE A 51 7.28 -5.94 -22.77
C ILE A 51 5.85 -5.38 -22.87
N SER A 52 5.24 -5.56 -24.05
CA SER A 52 3.83 -5.27 -24.33
C SER A 52 2.93 -6.49 -24.20
N GLN A 53 3.46 -7.69 -24.45
CA GLN A 53 2.76 -8.97 -24.35
C GLN A 53 3.57 -9.95 -23.51
N ALA A 54 3.09 -10.29 -22.32
CA ALA A 54 3.79 -11.11 -21.34
C ALA A 54 3.11 -12.47 -21.12
N ASP A 55 3.92 -13.51 -20.96
CA ASP A 55 3.47 -14.86 -20.60
C ASP A 55 3.14 -14.96 -19.10
N PHE A 56 3.75 -14.09 -18.27
CA PHE A 56 3.52 -13.96 -16.84
C PHE A 56 3.45 -12.49 -16.44
N VAL A 57 2.43 -12.11 -15.68
CA VAL A 57 2.31 -10.79 -15.04
C VAL A 57 2.07 -10.98 -13.54
N GLY A 58 2.96 -10.41 -12.73
CA GLY A 58 2.84 -10.42 -11.25
C GLY A 58 2.48 -9.04 -10.69
N CYS A 59 1.35 -8.95 -10.00
CA CYS A 59 0.92 -7.77 -9.26
C CYS A 59 1.20 -7.95 -7.76
N HIS A 60 2.19 -7.22 -7.24
CA HIS A 60 2.70 -7.42 -5.87
C HIS A 60 1.99 -6.54 -4.83
N GLN A 61 1.18 -5.57 -5.27
CA GLN A 61 0.40 -4.68 -4.40
C GLN A 61 -1.01 -4.54 -4.99
N LEU A 62 -2.02 -4.90 -4.20
CA LEU A 62 -3.40 -4.95 -4.66
C LEU A 62 -3.88 -3.64 -5.28
N GLN A 63 -3.54 -2.48 -4.70
CA GLN A 63 -4.02 -1.18 -5.17
C GLN A 63 -3.60 -0.81 -6.61
N PHE A 64 -2.67 -1.55 -7.21
CA PHE A 64 -2.27 -1.31 -8.59
C PHE A 64 -3.30 -1.80 -9.60
N ILE A 65 -4.15 -2.76 -9.23
CA ILE A 65 -5.19 -3.28 -10.11
C ILE A 65 -6.26 -2.22 -10.43
N ASP A 66 -6.47 -1.30 -9.49
CA ASP A 66 -7.43 -0.20 -9.58
C ASP A 66 -6.87 1.00 -10.36
N LYS A 67 -5.58 1.01 -10.68
CA LYS A 67 -4.90 2.20 -11.25
C LYS A 67 -4.22 1.95 -12.58
N TYR A 68 -3.66 0.76 -12.76
CA TYR A 68 -2.79 0.45 -13.89
C TYR A 68 -3.37 -0.67 -14.75
N GLN A 69 -3.16 -0.54 -16.06
CA GLN A 69 -3.51 -1.56 -17.04
C GLN A 69 -2.48 -2.70 -17.03
N MET A 70 -2.61 -3.60 -16.05
CA MET A 70 -1.69 -4.73 -15.84
C MET A 70 -2.12 -5.99 -16.59
N ALA A 71 -3.40 -6.36 -16.50
CA ALA A 71 -3.95 -7.57 -17.11
C ALA A 71 -3.95 -7.47 -18.64
N GLU A 72 -4.04 -6.24 -19.16
CA GLU A 72 -4.09 -5.89 -20.57
C GLU A 72 -2.78 -6.28 -21.29
N ARG A 73 -1.65 -6.31 -20.56
CA ARG A 73 -0.33 -6.74 -21.07
C ARG A 73 -0.17 -8.27 -21.12
N LEU A 74 -1.13 -9.03 -20.61
CA LEU A 74 -1.06 -10.48 -20.61
C LEU A 74 -1.36 -11.03 -22.02
N LYS A 75 -0.60 -12.06 -22.42
CA LYS A 75 -0.92 -12.87 -23.59
C LYS A 75 -2.14 -13.76 -23.32
N PRO A 76 -2.89 -14.18 -24.35
CA PRO A 76 -3.89 -15.22 -24.19
C PRO A 76 -3.27 -16.50 -23.57
N GLY A 77 -3.92 -17.08 -22.56
CA GLY A 77 -3.44 -18.24 -21.80
C GLY A 77 -2.33 -17.93 -20.79
N GLY A 78 -1.91 -16.68 -20.67
CA GLY A 78 -0.85 -16.26 -19.75
C GLY A 78 -1.23 -16.38 -18.27
N ILE A 79 -0.23 -16.30 -17.41
CA ILE A 79 -0.39 -16.39 -15.95
C ILE A 79 -0.49 -15.00 -15.34
N PHE A 80 -1.55 -14.75 -14.58
CA PHE A 80 -1.70 -13.55 -13.77
C PHE A 80 -1.59 -13.91 -12.29
N LEU A 81 -0.59 -13.38 -11.58
CA LEU A 81 -0.42 -13.58 -10.14
C LEU A 81 -0.74 -12.29 -9.39
N LEU A 82 -1.63 -12.35 -8.40
CA LEU A 82 -1.99 -11.21 -7.55
C LEU A 82 -1.66 -11.47 -6.08
N ASN A 83 -0.89 -10.57 -5.47
CA ASN A 83 -0.73 -10.53 -4.02
C ASN A 83 -1.93 -9.81 -3.39
N THR A 84 -2.72 -10.53 -2.60
CA THR A 84 -3.98 -10.03 -2.02
C THR A 84 -4.22 -10.63 -0.64
N PRO A 85 -4.86 -9.90 0.29
CA PRO A 85 -5.27 -10.47 1.56
C PRO A 85 -6.49 -11.41 1.43
N TYR A 86 -7.21 -11.33 0.32
CA TYR A 86 -8.46 -12.06 0.07
C TYR A 86 -8.20 -13.48 -0.44
N SER A 87 -9.12 -14.39 -0.11
CA SER A 87 -9.09 -15.78 -0.60
C SER A 87 -9.43 -15.88 -2.08
N ALA A 88 -9.19 -17.07 -2.67
CA ALA A 88 -9.54 -17.36 -4.06
C ALA A 88 -11.05 -17.22 -4.34
N ASP A 89 -11.88 -17.52 -3.35
CA ASP A 89 -13.35 -17.46 -3.48
C ASP A 89 -13.87 -16.01 -3.45
N GLU A 90 -13.21 -15.12 -2.72
CA GLU A 90 -13.66 -13.74 -2.54
C GLU A 90 -13.08 -12.78 -3.57
N VAL A 91 -11.87 -13.04 -4.06
CA VAL A 91 -11.07 -12.07 -4.83
C VAL A 91 -11.76 -11.69 -6.14
N TRP A 92 -12.45 -12.62 -6.82
CA TRP A 92 -13.07 -12.36 -8.11
C TRP A 92 -14.05 -11.18 -8.05
N SER A 93 -14.97 -11.22 -7.09
CA SER A 93 -15.98 -10.16 -6.88
C SER A 93 -15.41 -8.80 -6.51
N ARG A 94 -14.15 -8.76 -6.05
CA ARG A 94 -13.46 -7.53 -5.64
C ARG A 94 -12.64 -6.91 -6.75
N LEU A 95 -12.34 -7.66 -7.82
CA LEU A 95 -11.62 -7.13 -8.97
C LEU A 95 -12.51 -6.14 -9.74
N PRO A 96 -11.93 -5.09 -10.34
CA PRO A 96 -12.65 -4.24 -11.27
C PRO A 96 -13.27 -5.04 -12.42
N GLN A 97 -14.46 -4.65 -12.87
CA GLN A 97 -15.16 -5.34 -13.97
C GLN A 97 -14.30 -5.41 -15.25
N GLU A 98 -13.55 -4.36 -15.55
CA GLU A 98 -12.65 -4.26 -16.70
C GLU A 98 -11.51 -5.30 -16.63
N VAL A 99 -11.04 -5.57 -15.40
CA VAL A 99 -9.98 -6.55 -15.14
C VAL A 99 -10.54 -7.96 -15.29
N GLN A 100 -11.73 -8.24 -14.74
CA GLN A 100 -12.42 -9.51 -14.93
C GLN A 100 -12.66 -9.80 -16.41
N ALA A 101 -13.17 -8.81 -17.15
CA ALA A 101 -13.39 -8.91 -18.60
C ALA A 101 -12.09 -9.20 -19.35
N THR A 102 -11.00 -8.52 -18.99
CA THR A 102 -9.69 -8.74 -19.61
C THR A 102 -9.16 -10.15 -19.31
N LEU A 103 -9.22 -10.61 -18.06
CA LEU A 103 -8.77 -11.96 -17.69
C LEU A 103 -9.58 -13.05 -18.43
N ASN A 104 -10.89 -12.85 -18.58
CA ASN A 104 -11.76 -13.73 -19.36
C ASN A 104 -11.40 -13.72 -20.85
N GLN A 105 -11.26 -12.54 -21.45
CA GLN A 105 -10.88 -12.39 -22.86
C GLN A 105 -9.55 -13.08 -23.16
N LYS A 106 -8.58 -12.94 -22.24
CA LYS A 106 -7.27 -13.55 -22.35
C LYS A 106 -7.27 -15.03 -21.96
N LYS A 107 -8.36 -15.60 -21.44
CA LYS A 107 -8.38 -16.96 -20.86
C LYS A 107 -7.20 -17.15 -19.89
N ALA A 108 -7.01 -16.15 -19.02
CA ALA A 108 -5.86 -16.09 -18.13
C ALA A 108 -5.90 -17.21 -17.09
N ARG A 109 -4.73 -17.75 -16.75
CA ARG A 109 -4.56 -18.59 -15.55
C ARG A 109 -4.32 -17.67 -14.37
N PHE A 110 -5.35 -17.46 -13.55
CA PHE A 110 -5.32 -16.50 -12.46
C PHE A 110 -4.96 -17.16 -11.13
N TYR A 111 -3.94 -16.65 -10.45
CA TYR A 111 -3.50 -17.12 -9.14
C TYR A 111 -3.44 -15.99 -8.12
N VAL A 112 -3.69 -16.33 -6.87
CA VAL A 112 -3.54 -15.42 -5.73
C VAL A 112 -2.65 -15.99 -4.65
N VAL A 113 -2.03 -15.08 -3.90
CA VAL A 113 -1.27 -15.40 -2.68
C VAL A 113 -1.38 -14.25 -1.69
N ASN A 114 -1.44 -14.56 -0.39
CA ASN A 114 -1.33 -13.56 0.67
C ASN A 114 0.10 -13.48 1.18
N ALA A 115 0.97 -12.85 0.39
CA ALA A 115 2.40 -12.79 0.71
C ALA A 115 2.70 -11.96 1.96
N THR A 116 1.85 -10.97 2.26
CA THR A 116 1.99 -10.15 3.48
C THR A 116 1.71 -10.95 4.74
N LYS A 117 0.71 -11.84 4.72
CA LYS A 117 0.43 -12.76 5.85
C LYS A 117 1.61 -13.71 6.08
N ILE A 118 2.08 -14.37 5.01
CA ILE A 118 3.23 -15.30 5.09
C ILE A 118 4.48 -14.58 5.62
N ALA A 119 4.77 -13.37 5.13
CA ALA A 119 5.91 -12.61 5.61
C ALA A 119 5.82 -12.25 7.12
N ARG A 120 4.62 -12.02 7.64
CA ARG A 120 4.39 -11.78 9.07
C ARG A 120 4.57 -13.05 9.90
N GLU A 121 4.00 -14.16 9.44
CA GLU A 121 4.10 -15.48 10.11
C GLU A 121 5.56 -15.95 10.19
N CYS A 122 6.36 -15.72 9.14
CA CYS A 122 7.79 -16.03 9.13
C CYS A 122 8.67 -14.94 9.78
N SER A 123 8.10 -13.93 10.44
CA SER A 123 8.85 -12.83 11.06
C SER A 123 9.82 -12.10 10.12
N LEU A 124 9.41 -11.91 8.85
CA LEU A 124 10.14 -11.16 7.82
C LEU A 124 9.66 -9.69 7.69
N GLY A 125 8.66 -9.29 8.50
CA GLY A 125 8.05 -7.97 8.46
C GLY A 125 7.26 -7.74 7.17
N ALA A 126 7.46 -6.59 6.52
CA ALA A 126 6.78 -6.24 5.26
C ALA A 126 7.47 -6.80 3.98
N ARG A 127 8.39 -7.76 4.11
CA ARG A 127 9.21 -8.24 3.00
C ARG A 127 8.56 -9.44 2.32
N ILE A 128 7.78 -9.16 1.26
CA ILE A 128 7.10 -10.18 0.45
C ILE A 128 7.95 -10.77 -0.68
N ASN A 129 9.19 -10.32 -0.84
CA ASN A 129 10.02 -10.61 -2.02
C ASN A 129 10.30 -12.11 -2.18
N THR A 130 10.62 -12.81 -1.10
CA THR A 130 10.92 -14.25 -1.10
C THR A 130 9.70 -15.08 -1.52
N VAL A 131 8.53 -14.73 -0.98
CA VAL A 131 7.26 -15.39 -1.31
C VAL A 131 6.90 -15.19 -2.79
N MET A 132 6.91 -13.94 -3.27
CA MET A 132 6.59 -13.64 -4.67
C MET A 132 7.61 -14.25 -5.65
N GLN A 133 8.87 -14.38 -5.22
CA GLN A 133 9.92 -15.01 -6.01
C GLN A 133 9.66 -16.51 -6.17
N MET A 134 9.33 -17.21 -5.07
CA MET A 134 8.95 -18.62 -5.13
C MET A 134 7.72 -18.84 -6.01
N ALA A 135 6.71 -17.98 -5.87
CA ALA A 135 5.49 -18.07 -6.69
C ALA A 135 5.77 -17.92 -8.18
N PHE A 136 6.67 -17.00 -8.56
CA PHE A 136 7.09 -16.87 -9.96
C PHE A 136 7.70 -18.17 -10.50
N PHE A 137 8.69 -18.75 -9.80
CA PHE A 137 9.33 -19.98 -10.27
C PHE A 137 8.37 -21.17 -10.28
N HIS A 138 7.55 -21.29 -9.25
CA HIS A 138 6.56 -22.36 -9.15
C HIS A 138 5.50 -22.29 -10.25
N LEU A 139 5.01 -21.10 -10.61
CA LEU A 139 3.96 -20.99 -11.63
C LEU A 139 4.50 -21.06 -13.06
N THR A 140 5.70 -20.53 -13.29
CA THR A 140 6.31 -20.50 -14.64
C THR A 140 6.97 -21.82 -15.02
N GLN A 141 7.37 -22.65 -14.04
CA GLN A 141 8.07 -23.92 -14.26
C GLN A 141 9.29 -23.76 -15.18
N ILE A 142 9.93 -22.58 -15.12
CA ILE A 142 11.07 -22.22 -15.96
C ILE A 142 12.34 -22.99 -15.59
N LEU A 143 12.37 -23.53 -14.37
CA LEU A 143 13.38 -24.48 -13.91
C LEU A 143 12.69 -25.84 -13.66
N PRO A 144 13.35 -26.96 -14.00
CA PRO A 144 12.76 -28.28 -13.87
C PRO A 144 12.63 -28.72 -12.41
N GLY A 145 11.45 -29.25 -12.04
CA GLY A 145 11.20 -29.90 -10.75
C GLY A 145 11.47 -29.01 -9.53
N ASP A 146 12.05 -29.60 -8.48
CA ASP A 146 12.38 -28.89 -7.24
C ASP A 146 13.68 -28.06 -7.33
N SER A 147 14.33 -27.98 -8.50
CA SER A 147 15.55 -27.18 -8.70
C SER A 147 15.36 -25.72 -8.28
N ALA A 148 14.18 -25.14 -8.55
CA ALA A 148 13.87 -23.78 -8.15
C ALA A 148 13.96 -23.55 -6.64
N LEU A 149 13.49 -24.50 -5.83
CA LEU A 149 13.52 -24.37 -4.37
C LEU A 149 14.97 -24.40 -3.87
N ALA A 150 15.76 -25.36 -4.35
CA ALA A 150 17.17 -25.51 -3.97
C ALA A 150 18.00 -24.28 -4.36
N GLU A 151 17.84 -23.77 -5.58
CA GLU A 151 18.53 -22.58 -6.07
C GLU A 151 18.16 -21.32 -5.26
N LEU A 152 16.87 -21.17 -4.91
CA LEU A 152 16.43 -20.07 -4.07
C LEU A 152 16.99 -20.18 -2.64
N GLN A 153 17.00 -21.38 -2.07
CA GLN A 153 17.57 -21.63 -0.74
C GLN A 153 19.06 -21.29 -0.72
N ALA A 154 19.82 -21.72 -1.73
CA ALA A 154 21.25 -21.43 -1.89
C ALA A 154 21.50 -19.91 -2.09
N ALA A 155 20.70 -19.25 -2.94
CA ALA A 155 20.82 -17.82 -3.16
C ALA A 155 20.53 -17.00 -1.89
N ILE A 156 19.56 -17.43 -1.08
CA ILE A 156 19.22 -16.80 0.21
C ILE A 156 20.35 -17.01 1.21
N ALA A 157 20.87 -18.24 1.34
CA ALA A 157 22.01 -18.53 2.22
C ALA A 157 23.22 -17.66 1.86
N LYS A 158 23.57 -17.56 0.58
CA LYS A 158 24.67 -16.70 0.11
C LYS A 158 24.43 -15.21 0.41
N SER A 159 23.20 -14.74 0.27
CA SER A 159 22.86 -13.32 0.43
C SER A 159 22.73 -12.87 1.88
N TYR A 160 22.38 -13.79 2.79
CA TYR A 160 22.01 -13.48 4.17
C TYR A 160 22.82 -14.22 5.24
N SER A 161 23.78 -15.08 4.87
CA SER A 161 24.67 -15.76 5.83
C SER A 161 25.34 -14.79 6.80
N SER A 162 25.75 -13.62 6.32
CA SER A 162 26.37 -12.57 7.14
C SER A 162 25.43 -11.90 8.15
N LYS A 163 24.11 -12.11 8.03
CA LYS A 163 23.08 -11.51 8.90
C LYS A 163 22.51 -12.49 9.93
N GLY A 164 23.00 -13.72 9.97
CA GLY A 164 22.61 -14.75 10.93
C GLY A 164 21.75 -15.86 10.32
N GLN A 165 21.95 -17.07 10.85
CA GLN A 165 21.32 -18.30 10.38
C GLN A 165 19.80 -18.28 10.55
N GLU A 166 19.30 -17.70 11.63
CA GLU A 166 17.86 -17.57 11.89
C GLU A 166 17.11 -16.82 10.77
N LEU A 167 17.72 -15.78 10.19
CA LEU A 167 17.12 -15.05 9.07
C LEU A 167 17.05 -15.92 7.81
N VAL A 168 18.05 -16.76 7.58
CA VAL A 168 18.10 -17.68 6.44
C VAL A 168 16.97 -18.71 6.58
N GLU A 169 16.83 -19.32 7.75
CA GLU A 169 15.79 -20.31 8.04
C GLU A 169 14.37 -19.74 7.92
N ARG A 170 14.13 -18.54 8.46
CA ARG A 170 12.85 -17.84 8.29
C ARG A 170 12.50 -17.59 6.82
N ASN A 171 13.50 -17.31 5.98
CA ASN A 171 13.28 -17.16 4.54
C ASN A 171 13.00 -18.50 3.86
N TRP A 172 13.67 -19.59 4.27
CA TRP A 172 13.38 -20.93 3.76
C TRP A 172 11.97 -21.40 4.13
N GLN A 173 11.52 -21.13 5.36
CA GLN A 173 10.15 -21.37 5.78
C GLN A 173 9.16 -20.61 4.90
N ALA A 174 9.45 -19.33 4.60
CA ALA A 174 8.62 -18.53 3.71
C ALA A 174 8.55 -19.09 2.28
N LEU A 175 9.63 -19.69 1.76
CA LEU A 175 9.62 -20.38 0.45
C LEU A 175 8.68 -21.59 0.48
N ALA A 176 8.76 -22.42 1.52
CA ALA A 176 7.91 -23.60 1.65
C ALA A 176 6.42 -23.21 1.72
N LEU A 177 6.08 -22.29 2.62
CA LEU A 177 4.70 -21.80 2.75
C LEU A 177 4.18 -21.13 1.49
N ALA A 178 5.03 -20.39 0.77
CA ALA A 178 4.65 -19.77 -0.49
C ALA A 178 4.20 -20.80 -1.54
N ARG A 179 4.86 -21.95 -1.61
CA ARG A 179 4.52 -23.03 -2.54
C ARG A 179 3.14 -23.63 -2.23
N GLU A 180 2.83 -23.79 -0.94
CA GLU A 180 1.57 -24.37 -0.48
C GLU A 180 0.39 -23.38 -0.48
N SER A 181 0.68 -22.08 -0.39
CA SER A 181 -0.35 -21.03 -0.25
C SER A 181 -0.83 -20.44 -1.57
N LEU A 182 -0.31 -20.92 -2.71
CA LEU A 182 -0.77 -20.47 -4.02
C LEU A 182 -2.12 -21.10 -4.34
N ALA A 183 -3.11 -20.26 -4.59
CA ALA A 183 -4.44 -20.70 -4.97
C ALA A 183 -4.76 -20.26 -6.40
N GLU A 184 -5.19 -21.20 -7.22
CA GLU A 184 -5.79 -20.89 -8.52
C GLU A 184 -7.21 -20.37 -8.31
N VAL A 185 -7.55 -19.33 -9.06
CA VAL A 185 -8.89 -18.73 -9.05
C VAL A 185 -9.54 -19.06 -10.38
N PRO A 186 -10.64 -19.85 -10.39
CA PRO A 186 -11.34 -20.14 -11.62
C PRO A 186 -11.92 -18.84 -12.19
N LEU A 187 -11.79 -18.67 -13.50
CA LEU A 187 -12.43 -17.57 -14.21
C LEU A 187 -13.95 -17.70 -14.11
N GLN A 188 -14.62 -16.59 -13.83
CA GLN A 188 -16.08 -16.53 -13.73
C GLN A 188 -16.61 -15.46 -14.69
N PRO A 189 -17.92 -15.44 -15.01
CA PRO A 189 -18.51 -14.31 -15.72
C PRO A 189 -18.22 -12.98 -15.00
N VAL A 190 -18.22 -11.88 -15.77
CA VAL A 190 -18.06 -10.55 -15.19
C VAL A 190 -19.20 -10.30 -14.20
N ASN A 191 -18.85 -10.02 -12.95
CA ASN A 191 -19.82 -9.76 -11.90
C ASN A 191 -20.26 -8.30 -11.98
N ALA A 192 -21.52 -8.06 -12.32
CA ALA A 192 -22.10 -6.73 -12.43
C ALA A 192 -22.13 -5.94 -11.10
N SER A 193 -22.04 -6.62 -9.96
CA SER A 193 -21.94 -6.00 -8.63
C SER A 193 -20.51 -5.63 -8.24
N SER A 194 -19.50 -6.06 -9.01
CA SER A 194 -18.12 -5.66 -8.79
C SER A 194 -17.92 -4.19 -9.12
N PRO A 195 -16.95 -3.52 -8.47
CA PRO A 195 -16.67 -2.13 -8.78
C PRO A 195 -16.15 -1.99 -10.22
N ASN A 196 -16.38 -0.83 -10.83
CA ASN A 196 -15.56 -0.40 -11.97
C ASN A 196 -14.24 0.15 -11.45
N ARG A 197 -13.23 0.21 -12.33
CA ARG A 197 -11.96 0.82 -11.98
C ARG A 197 -12.22 2.29 -11.57
N PRO A 198 -11.82 2.72 -10.37
CA PRO A 198 -12.08 4.08 -9.92
C PRO A 198 -11.33 5.09 -10.78
N PRO A 199 -11.84 6.32 -10.92
CA PRO A 199 -11.10 7.36 -11.61
C PRO A 199 -9.80 7.66 -10.86
N VAL A 200 -8.73 7.93 -11.62
CA VAL A 200 -7.37 8.14 -11.08
C VAL A 200 -7.30 9.38 -10.20
N VAL A 201 -8.13 10.39 -10.53
CA VAL A 201 -8.31 11.63 -9.78
C VAL A 201 -9.81 11.90 -9.62
N SER A 202 -10.17 12.73 -8.64
CA SER A 202 -11.58 13.12 -8.42
C SER A 202 -12.13 13.93 -9.60
N ASP A 203 -13.43 13.78 -9.88
CA ASP A 203 -14.15 14.59 -10.89
C ASP A 203 -14.18 16.08 -10.57
N ALA A 204 -13.99 16.45 -9.29
CA ALA A 204 -13.84 17.84 -8.85
C ALA A 204 -12.47 18.45 -9.21
N ALA A 205 -11.55 17.66 -9.77
CA ALA A 205 -10.26 18.17 -10.19
C ALA A 205 -10.38 19.05 -11.46
N PRO A 206 -9.52 20.06 -11.64
CA PRO A 206 -9.47 20.85 -12.86
C PRO A 206 -9.27 20.00 -14.11
N ASP A 207 -9.74 20.46 -15.26
CA ASP A 207 -9.72 19.68 -16.50
C ASP A 207 -8.32 19.21 -16.89
N PHE A 208 -7.31 20.08 -16.79
CA PHE A 208 -5.91 19.70 -17.04
C PHE A 208 -5.43 18.54 -16.15
N VAL A 209 -5.92 18.47 -14.90
CA VAL A 209 -5.58 17.37 -13.99
C VAL A 209 -6.29 16.08 -14.41
N LYS A 210 -7.55 16.17 -14.82
CA LYS A 210 -8.36 15.01 -15.27
C LYS A 210 -7.87 14.43 -16.59
N THR A 211 -7.38 15.26 -17.51
CA THR A 211 -7.00 14.81 -18.86
C THR A 211 -5.52 14.45 -18.94
N VAL A 212 -4.62 15.38 -18.58
CA VAL A 212 -3.17 15.22 -18.74
C VAL A 212 -2.58 14.50 -17.54
N THR A 213 -2.80 15.04 -16.33
CA THR A 213 -2.13 14.52 -15.12
C THR A 213 -2.63 13.11 -14.78
N ALA A 214 -3.93 12.84 -14.88
CA ALA A 214 -4.51 11.52 -14.61
C ALA A 214 -3.99 10.46 -15.58
N ALA A 215 -3.86 10.76 -16.88
CA ALA A 215 -3.30 9.84 -17.87
C ALA A 215 -1.84 9.48 -17.54
N MET A 216 -1.01 10.48 -17.20
CA MET A 216 0.36 10.22 -16.75
C MET A 216 0.41 9.38 -15.47
N LEU A 217 -0.44 9.67 -14.49
CA LEU A 217 -0.52 8.91 -13.23
C LEU A 217 -0.97 7.45 -13.44
N ALA A 218 -1.79 7.19 -14.45
CA ALA A 218 -2.21 5.84 -14.88
C ALA A 218 -1.17 5.10 -15.72
N GLY A 219 -0.02 5.73 -16.02
CA GLY A 219 1.01 5.15 -16.88
C GLY A 219 0.65 5.19 -18.38
N LEU A 220 -0.27 6.07 -18.77
CA LEU A 220 -0.71 6.30 -20.15
C LEU A 220 -0.17 7.63 -20.72
N GLY A 221 0.93 8.14 -20.15
CA GLY A 221 1.53 9.41 -20.56
C GLY A 221 1.98 9.42 -22.02
N ASP A 222 2.51 8.29 -22.52
CA ASP A 222 2.95 8.16 -23.92
C ASP A 222 1.80 8.24 -24.95
N ALA A 223 0.54 8.07 -24.51
CA ALA A 223 -0.63 8.19 -25.37
C ALA A 223 -1.12 9.65 -25.53
N LEU A 224 -0.58 10.59 -24.75
CA LEU A 224 -0.96 12.00 -24.85
C LEU A 224 -0.36 12.62 -26.11
N PRO A 225 -1.15 13.32 -26.94
CA PRO A 225 -0.62 14.03 -28.09
C PRO A 225 0.21 15.25 -27.66
N VAL A 226 1.13 15.70 -28.50
CA VAL A 226 1.95 16.90 -28.24
C VAL A 226 1.08 18.12 -27.94
N SER A 227 -0.08 18.24 -28.59
CA SER A 227 -1.05 19.32 -28.38
C SER A 227 -1.68 19.35 -26.98
N ALA A 228 -1.59 18.27 -26.20
CA ALA A 228 -2.09 18.24 -24.83
C ALA A 228 -1.16 18.95 -23.83
N LEU A 229 0.07 19.28 -24.22
CA LEU A 229 1.09 19.86 -23.36
C LEU A 229 1.30 21.35 -23.65
N PRO A 230 1.49 22.20 -22.62
CA PRO A 230 1.84 23.60 -22.83
C PRO A 230 3.20 23.73 -23.55
N PRO A 231 3.32 24.59 -24.57
CA PRO A 231 4.53 24.69 -25.38
C PRO A 231 5.74 25.26 -24.61
N ASP A 232 5.49 25.97 -23.51
CA ASP A 232 6.50 26.54 -22.62
C ASP A 232 6.84 25.62 -21.43
N GLY A 233 6.20 24.44 -21.34
CA GLY A 233 6.39 23.51 -20.24
C GLY A 233 5.83 23.97 -18.91
N THR A 234 4.90 24.94 -18.87
CA THR A 234 4.24 25.37 -17.64
C THR A 234 3.25 24.32 -17.11
N TRP A 235 3.08 24.26 -15.79
CA TRP A 235 2.17 23.31 -15.12
C TRP A 235 1.34 24.01 -14.04
N PRO A 236 0.07 23.63 -13.83
CA PRO A 236 -0.75 24.19 -12.78
C PRO A 236 -0.24 23.80 -11.38
N MET A 237 -0.39 24.71 -10.43
CA MET A 237 0.01 24.52 -9.04
C MET A 237 -1.06 23.76 -8.24
N GLY A 238 -0.64 23.12 -7.14
CA GLY A 238 -1.56 22.50 -6.19
C GLY A 238 -2.22 21.18 -6.66
N THR A 239 -1.70 20.56 -7.71
CA THR A 239 -2.26 19.34 -8.31
C THR A 239 -2.13 18.09 -7.43
N THR A 240 -1.12 18.05 -6.54
CA THR A 240 -0.87 16.91 -5.64
C THR A 240 -2.04 16.58 -4.71
N ARG A 241 -2.93 17.54 -4.44
CA ARG A 241 -4.13 17.33 -3.62
C ARG A 241 -5.10 16.30 -4.24
N TRP A 242 -5.01 16.08 -5.54
CA TRP A 242 -5.90 15.19 -6.32
C TRP A 242 -5.37 13.76 -6.45
N GLU A 243 -4.07 13.50 -6.20
CA GLU A 243 -3.49 12.16 -6.42
C GLU A 243 -3.98 11.10 -5.43
N LYS A 244 -4.34 11.51 -4.20
CA LYS A 244 -4.84 10.68 -3.09
C LYS A 244 -4.28 9.25 -3.08
N ARG A 245 -2.95 9.15 -3.02
CA ARG A 245 -2.21 7.90 -3.27
C ARG A 245 -2.53 6.76 -2.30
N ASN A 246 -2.87 7.09 -1.05
CA ASN A 246 -3.27 6.16 0.01
C ASN A 246 -2.34 4.94 0.16
N ILE A 247 -1.03 5.19 0.23
CA ILE A 247 0.02 4.16 0.26
C ILE A 247 0.50 3.78 1.67
N ALA A 248 -0.02 4.42 2.71
CA ALA A 248 0.36 4.12 4.08
C ALA A 248 -0.33 2.84 4.57
N GLU A 249 0.45 1.89 5.04
CA GLU A 249 -0.05 0.65 5.67
C GLU A 249 -0.75 0.96 7.01
N GLU A 250 -0.25 1.98 7.72
CA GLU A 250 -0.75 2.44 9.02
C GLU A 250 -0.96 3.94 8.99
N ILE A 251 -2.00 4.41 9.69
CA ILE A 251 -2.31 5.83 9.85
C ILE A 251 -2.40 6.17 11.34
N PRO A 252 -1.91 7.35 11.76
CA PRO A 252 -2.04 7.75 13.16
C PRO A 252 -3.52 7.93 13.48
N ILE A 253 -3.96 7.48 14.66
CA ILE A 253 -5.32 7.71 15.14
C ILE A 253 -5.25 8.77 16.24
N TRP A 254 -6.02 9.84 16.08
CA TRP A 254 -6.10 10.90 17.08
C TRP A 254 -6.84 10.38 18.32
N LYS A 255 -6.25 10.59 19.50
CA LYS A 255 -6.84 10.26 20.80
C LYS A 255 -7.01 11.54 21.58
N GLU A 256 -8.24 12.04 21.63
CA GLU A 256 -8.58 13.35 22.21
C GLU A 256 -8.11 13.48 23.66
N ALA A 257 -8.39 12.48 24.50
CA ALA A 257 -8.01 12.48 25.92
C ALA A 257 -6.49 12.57 26.18
N LEU A 258 -5.65 12.30 25.19
CA LEU A 258 -4.19 12.38 25.28
C LEU A 258 -3.61 13.64 24.62
N CYS A 259 -4.43 14.39 23.88
CA CYS A 259 -4.00 15.53 23.07
C CYS A 259 -3.83 16.77 23.94
N THR A 260 -2.65 17.40 23.90
CA THR A 260 -2.39 18.69 24.57
C THR A 260 -2.53 19.89 23.64
N GLN A 261 -3.07 19.69 22.43
CA GLN A 261 -3.28 20.74 21.41
C GLN A 261 -2.01 21.51 21.00
N CYS A 262 -0.83 20.90 21.15
CA CYS A 262 0.46 21.57 20.90
C CYS A 262 0.87 21.72 19.42
N ASN A 263 0.10 21.17 18.47
CA ASN A 263 0.39 21.18 17.03
C ASN A 263 1.74 20.61 16.56
N HIS A 264 2.52 19.98 17.44
CA HIS A 264 3.78 19.32 17.05
C HIS A 264 3.60 18.25 15.96
N CYS A 265 2.48 17.52 16.00
CA CYS A 265 2.16 16.52 14.98
C CYS A 265 1.94 17.13 13.58
N VAL A 266 1.41 18.36 13.51
CA VAL A 266 1.20 19.10 12.25
C VAL A 266 2.55 19.56 11.71
N ALA A 267 3.36 20.22 12.54
CA ALA A 267 4.67 20.74 12.16
C ALA A 267 5.65 19.61 11.76
N ALA A 268 5.59 18.46 12.44
CA ALA A 268 6.45 17.32 12.15
C ALA A 268 6.04 16.53 10.90
N CYS A 269 4.85 16.77 10.33
CA CYS A 269 4.36 15.99 9.21
C CYS A 269 5.04 16.43 7.89
N PRO A 270 5.89 15.59 7.27
CA PRO A 270 6.62 15.99 6.07
C PRO A 270 5.76 16.08 4.80
N HIS A 271 4.49 15.67 4.88
CA HIS A 271 3.56 15.63 3.74
C HIS A 271 2.30 16.48 3.95
N SER A 272 2.23 17.29 5.02
CA SER A 272 1.01 18.06 5.38
C SER A 272 -0.25 17.16 5.50
N ALA A 273 -0.04 15.90 5.88
CA ALA A 273 -1.09 14.89 5.99
C ALA A 273 -2.01 15.12 7.17
N ILE A 274 -1.45 15.63 8.28
CA ILE A 274 -2.13 15.96 9.52
C ILE A 274 -2.23 17.47 9.61
N ARG A 275 -3.43 17.98 9.85
CA ARG A 275 -3.70 19.42 9.99
C ARG A 275 -4.52 19.68 11.24
N ALA A 276 -4.25 20.80 11.89
CA ALA A 276 -5.12 21.32 12.94
C ALA A 276 -6.18 22.24 12.34
N LYS A 277 -7.40 22.17 12.86
CA LYS A 277 -8.50 23.06 12.55
C LYS A 277 -9.02 23.66 13.84
N VAL A 278 -9.13 24.98 13.87
CA VAL A 278 -9.83 25.71 14.92
C VAL A 278 -11.08 26.27 14.26
N VAL A 279 -12.24 25.99 14.86
CA VAL A 279 -13.55 26.36 14.34
C VAL A 279 -14.37 26.94 15.48
N ALA A 280 -15.27 27.86 15.15
CA ALA A 280 -16.21 28.39 16.11
C ALA A 280 -17.26 27.32 16.47
N PRO A 281 -17.85 27.33 17.68
CA PRO A 281 -18.86 26.35 18.07
C PRO A 281 -20.05 26.25 17.10
N GLU A 282 -20.44 27.36 16.48
CA GLU A 282 -21.59 27.45 15.58
C GLU A 282 -21.32 26.70 14.26
N GLU A 283 -20.07 26.68 13.78
CA GLU A 283 -19.70 25.94 12.56
C GLU A 283 -19.72 24.41 12.74
N MET A 284 -19.96 23.93 13.96
CA MET A 284 -19.91 22.52 14.32
C MET A 284 -21.28 21.84 14.37
N GLU A 285 -22.36 22.61 14.26
CA GLU A 285 -23.75 22.11 14.36
C GLU A 285 -24.04 21.01 13.34
N ASN A 286 -23.48 21.12 12.13
CA ASN A 286 -23.66 20.18 11.03
C ASN A 286 -22.47 19.21 10.83
N ALA A 287 -21.56 19.13 11.80
CA ALA A 287 -20.41 18.24 11.67
C ALA A 287 -20.83 16.75 11.77
N PRO A 288 -20.27 15.84 10.95
CA PRO A 288 -20.63 14.43 10.99
C PRO A 288 -20.27 13.77 12.33
N CYS A 289 -21.15 12.94 12.85
CA CYS A 289 -20.94 12.18 14.08
C CYS A 289 -20.19 10.87 13.75
N GLN A 290 -18.88 10.77 14.02
CA GLN A 290 -18.09 9.52 13.91
C GLN A 290 -17.38 9.21 15.24
N PRO A 291 -16.74 8.04 15.45
CA PRO A 291 -16.08 7.71 16.73
C PRO A 291 -14.91 8.61 17.13
N ALA A 292 -14.34 9.40 16.20
CA ALA A 292 -13.45 10.54 16.50
C ALA A 292 -14.21 11.80 17.00
N PHE A 293 -15.53 11.66 17.18
CA PHE A 293 -16.53 12.65 17.55
C PHE A 293 -17.46 12.12 18.67
N ALA A 294 -17.22 10.90 19.20
CA ALA A 294 -18.03 10.29 20.25
C ALA A 294 -17.42 10.60 21.62
N GLY A 295 -17.88 11.70 22.21
CA GLY A 295 -17.49 12.16 23.55
C GLY A 295 -17.85 13.63 23.80
N CYS A 296 -18.98 14.10 23.24
CA CYS A 296 -19.33 15.51 23.19
C CYS A 296 -19.81 16.06 24.56
N GLU A 297 -18.91 16.18 25.52
CA GLU A 297 -18.88 17.33 26.42
C GLU A 297 -17.76 18.23 25.91
N ILE A 298 -18.11 19.21 25.07
CA ILE A 298 -17.18 19.99 24.25
C ILE A 298 -16.23 20.83 25.12
N PRO A 299 -14.90 20.55 25.17
CA PRO A 299 -13.93 21.54 25.59
C PRO A 299 -13.37 22.20 24.33
N ARG A 300 -13.76 23.46 24.17
CA ARG A 300 -13.25 24.51 23.29
C ARG A 300 -11.91 24.23 22.55
N TYR A 301 -11.99 24.38 21.22
CA TYR A 301 -10.96 24.73 20.24
C TYR A 301 -9.77 23.76 20.00
N ALA A 302 -9.96 22.76 19.13
CA ALA A 302 -9.03 22.34 18.05
C ALA A 302 -9.27 20.87 17.63
N ARG A 303 -9.24 20.59 16.33
CA ARG A 303 -9.38 19.25 15.74
C ARG A 303 -8.18 18.88 14.86
N ALA A 304 -7.81 17.60 14.81
CA ALA A 304 -6.81 17.08 13.88
C ALA A 304 -7.47 16.28 12.74
N GLU A 305 -7.15 16.60 11.48
CA GLU A 305 -7.68 15.89 10.30
C GLU A 305 -6.54 15.23 9.50
N ILE A 306 -6.75 13.99 9.04
CA ILE A 306 -5.79 13.23 8.22
C ILE A 306 -6.30 13.13 6.78
N ARG A 307 -5.61 13.75 5.82
CA ARG A 307 -6.07 13.84 4.42
C ARG A 307 -5.27 13.03 3.40
N SER A 308 -4.05 12.59 3.75
CA SER A 308 -3.16 11.83 2.86
C SER A 308 -1.93 11.29 3.61
N ALA A 309 -1.98 10.06 4.11
CA ALA A 309 -0.85 9.49 4.85
C ALA A 309 0.20 8.84 3.92
N GLY A 310 1.48 9.16 4.16
CA GLY A 310 2.64 8.37 3.71
C GLY A 310 3.20 7.55 4.89
N ARG A 311 4.24 6.72 4.68
CA ARG A 311 4.80 5.86 5.76
C ARG A 311 5.11 6.66 7.05
N PRO A 312 4.57 6.27 8.22
CA PRO A 312 4.71 7.03 9.45
C PRO A 312 6.06 6.75 10.14
N GLY A 313 7.16 7.23 9.55
CA GLY A 313 8.50 6.99 10.12
C GLY A 313 8.84 7.81 11.37
N ARG A 314 8.22 8.98 11.57
CA ARG A 314 8.58 9.94 12.64
C ARG A 314 7.46 10.31 13.63
N LEU A 315 6.21 10.01 13.34
CA LEU A 315 5.07 10.55 14.09
C LEU A 315 4.83 9.89 15.45
N HIS A 316 5.09 8.58 15.59
CA HIS A 316 4.93 7.87 16.87
C HIS A 316 5.93 8.30 17.95
N ARG A 317 7.08 8.90 17.58
CA ARG A 317 8.14 9.31 18.53
C ARG A 317 7.98 10.71 19.11
N LEU A 318 7.08 11.53 18.57
CA LEU A 318 7.00 12.96 18.89
C LEU A 318 5.80 13.34 19.74
N GLN A 319 4.97 12.38 20.17
CA GLN A 319 3.89 12.68 21.10
C GLN A 319 4.45 12.81 22.53
N PRO A 320 4.41 14.00 23.15
CA PRO A 320 4.69 14.10 24.57
C PRO A 320 3.57 13.37 25.33
N VAL A 321 3.84 12.14 25.74
CA VAL A 321 3.02 11.45 26.73
C VAL A 321 3.23 12.19 28.05
N ARG A 322 2.16 12.50 28.79
CA ARG A 322 2.26 12.99 30.18
C ARG A 322 3.11 11.99 30.96
N ARG A 323 4.39 12.29 31.20
CA ARG A 323 5.21 11.54 32.15
C ARG A 323 4.75 11.93 33.54
N SER A 324 4.27 10.97 34.33
CA SER A 324 4.17 11.13 35.78
C SER A 324 5.59 11.33 36.32
N VAL A 325 5.90 12.53 36.78
CA VAL A 325 7.16 12.81 37.49
C VAL A 325 6.96 12.40 38.95
N PRO A 326 7.69 11.40 39.48
CA PRO A 326 7.66 11.12 40.91
C PRO A 326 8.54 12.14 41.63
N GLY A 327 7.96 12.87 42.58
CA GLY A 327 8.70 13.73 43.51
C GLY A 327 8.67 15.22 43.15
N LYS A 328 7.63 15.92 43.59
CA LYS A 328 7.74 17.33 43.99
C LYS A 328 7.06 17.49 45.36
N ARG A 329 7.79 18.13 46.28
CA ARG A 329 7.35 18.44 47.65
C ARG A 329 6.04 19.22 47.64
N PRO A 330 5.18 19.07 48.67
CA PRO A 330 3.96 19.87 48.78
C PRO A 330 4.31 21.36 48.90
N PRO A 331 3.51 22.26 48.32
CA PRO A 331 3.65 23.70 48.55
C PRO A 331 3.15 24.08 49.96
N GLU A 332 3.83 25.02 50.59
CA GLU A 332 3.40 25.66 51.84
C GLU A 332 2.13 26.51 51.64
N PRO A 333 1.32 26.72 52.69
CA PRO A 333 -0.01 27.31 52.56
C PRO A 333 0.05 28.84 52.51
N GLY A 334 -0.50 29.42 51.45
CA GLY A 334 -0.76 30.86 51.37
C GLY A 334 -0.98 31.34 49.95
N ASP A 335 -2.18 31.16 49.41
CA ASP A 335 -3.06 32.28 49.03
C ASP A 335 -4.42 31.73 48.55
N GLN A 336 -5.49 32.47 48.83
CA GLN A 336 -6.88 32.04 48.70
C GLN A 336 -7.36 32.07 47.24
N GLY A 337 -8.16 31.08 46.80
CA GLY A 337 -8.91 31.21 45.54
C GLY A 337 -9.51 29.93 44.96
N HIS A 338 -10.74 29.63 45.38
CA HIS A 338 -11.75 28.76 44.75
C HIS A 338 -11.48 27.23 44.66
N GLN A 339 -12.13 26.52 45.60
CA GLN A 339 -12.46 25.09 45.53
C GLN A 339 -13.30 24.77 44.28
N TYR A 340 -12.89 23.72 43.57
CA TYR A 340 -13.81 22.88 42.80
C TYR A 340 -13.61 21.44 43.26
N ASP A 341 -14.66 20.87 43.84
CA ASP A 341 -14.74 19.47 44.23
C ASP A 341 -14.69 18.57 42.99
N VAL A 342 -13.80 17.58 43.01
CA VAL A 342 -13.78 16.46 42.06
C VAL A 342 -14.13 15.20 42.85
N PRO A 343 -15.14 14.41 42.44
CA PRO A 343 -15.47 13.16 43.14
C PRO A 343 -14.35 12.12 42.92
N PRO A 344 -13.96 11.37 43.97
CA PRO A 344 -12.92 10.34 43.85
C PRO A 344 -13.53 9.05 43.32
N GLY A 345 -13.06 8.54 42.18
CA GLY A 345 -13.53 7.25 41.69
C GLY A 345 -12.73 6.70 40.52
N ALA A 346 -12.21 5.49 40.72
CA ALA A 346 -11.68 4.55 39.73
C ALA A 346 -10.26 4.77 39.18
N CYS A 347 -9.28 4.64 40.07
CA CYS A 347 -7.96 4.10 39.72
C CYS A 347 -8.12 2.63 39.29
N GLY A 348 -8.20 2.37 37.98
CA GLY A 348 -8.07 1.04 37.39
C GLY A 348 -6.67 0.89 36.80
N ARG A 349 -5.84 0.03 37.40
CA ARG A 349 -4.60 -0.45 36.77
C ARG A 349 -4.99 -1.24 35.53
N GLY A 350 -4.67 -0.72 34.35
CA GLY A 350 -4.80 -1.43 33.09
C GLY A 350 -3.49 -1.32 32.32
N GLU A 351 -2.73 -2.40 32.25
CA GLU A 351 -1.67 -2.57 31.26
C GLU A 351 -2.32 -2.56 29.87
N GLY A 352 -2.38 -1.38 29.25
CA GLY A 352 -2.99 -1.21 27.94
C GLY A 352 -2.04 -1.63 26.82
N GLN A 353 -2.10 -2.90 26.39
CA GLN A 353 -1.65 -3.32 25.07
C GLN A 353 -2.29 -2.41 24.01
N LEU A 354 -1.48 -1.62 23.29
CA LEU A 354 -1.95 -0.83 22.16
C LEU A 354 -2.37 -1.76 21.02
N ARG A 355 -3.69 -1.96 20.85
CA ARG A 355 -4.26 -2.61 19.67
C ARG A 355 -4.02 -1.77 18.42
N VAL A 356 -3.31 -2.36 17.47
CA VAL A 356 -3.21 -1.94 16.07
C VAL A 356 -4.46 -2.45 15.36
N LEU A 357 -5.27 -1.57 14.78
CA LEU A 357 -6.40 -1.98 13.94
C LEU A 357 -6.00 -1.84 12.46
N PRO A 358 -6.28 -2.85 11.61
CA PRO A 358 -6.16 -2.71 10.17
C PRO A 358 -7.13 -1.64 9.65
N GLN A 359 -6.82 -1.03 8.51
CA GLN A 359 -7.70 -0.04 7.88
C GLN A 359 -9.12 -0.61 7.71
N PRO A 360 -10.18 0.11 8.12
CA PRO A 360 -11.52 -0.20 7.66
C PRO A 360 -11.58 -0.01 6.14
N ALA A 361 -12.22 -0.96 5.45
CA ALA A 361 -12.50 -0.86 4.03
C ALA A 361 -13.23 0.47 3.74
N GLY A 362 -12.81 1.16 2.69
CA GLY A 362 -13.14 2.56 2.41
C GLY A 362 -14.61 2.92 2.64
N ASN A 363 -14.84 3.95 3.46
CA ASN A 363 -16.12 4.63 3.53
C ASN A 363 -16.36 5.36 2.20
N ARG A 364 -17.50 5.05 1.58
CA ARG A 364 -18.04 5.73 0.39
C ARG A 364 -18.16 7.23 0.65
N PRO A 365 -17.90 8.10 -0.35
CA PRO A 365 -18.40 9.46 -0.29
C PRO A 365 -19.94 9.39 -0.41
N GLN A 366 -20.65 9.85 0.62
CA GLN A 366 -22.06 10.19 0.48
C GLN A 366 -22.16 11.33 -0.54
N GLN A 367 -22.78 11.06 -1.67
CA GLN A 367 -23.26 12.08 -2.59
C GLN A 367 -24.37 12.84 -1.88
N THR A 368 -24.08 14.04 -1.38
CA THR A 368 -25.11 15.04 -1.16
C THR A 368 -25.37 15.70 -2.51
N GLY A 369 -26.45 15.29 -3.16
CA GLY A 369 -27.01 16.05 -4.28
C GLY A 369 -27.51 17.40 -3.77
N ALA A 370 -27.29 18.43 -4.56
CA ALA A 370 -28.00 19.70 -4.44
C ALA A 370 -28.24 20.21 -5.86
N ASP A 371 -29.52 20.35 -6.18
CA ASP A 371 -30.03 21.35 -7.13
C ASP A 371 -29.60 22.77 -6.73
#